data_AF-A0A945STT5-F1
#
_entry.id   AF-A0A945STT5-F1
#
_cell.length_a   1.000
_cell.length_b   1.000
_cell.length_c   1.000
_cell.angle_alpha   90.00
_cell.angle_beta   90.00
_cell.angle_gamma   90.00
#
_symmetry.space_group_name_H-M   'P 1'
#
loop_
_entity.id
_entity.type
_entity.pdbx_description
1 polymer ?
#
loop_
_entity_poly.entity_id
_entity_poly.type
_entity_poly.pdbx_seq_one_letter_code
_entity_poly.pdbx_strand_id
1 'polypeptide(L)'
;AIASIGQPLFVLGALVAAAAVSRATMPLLISFGRPAKAGGLGATAGKPSAGVCGCAFLLAAVIAAIASPAGWLQCLVAAAAGAALIAWFARRNLGGYTGDVLGAAQQVAELFALTIIASFIAEAG
;
A
#
# COMPACT_ATOMS: atom_id res chain seq x y z
N ALA A 1 12.64 -4.75 -18.68
CA ALA A 1 11.78 -5.41 -17.66
C ALA A 1 12.08 -6.89 -17.42
N ILE A 2 11.98 -7.81 -18.40
CA ILE A 2 12.25 -9.25 -18.14
C ILE A 2 13.75 -9.51 -17.92
N ALA A 3 14.63 -8.81 -18.63
CA ALA A 3 16.08 -8.94 -18.45
C ALA A 3 16.55 -8.53 -17.03
N SER A 4 15.93 -7.51 -16.43
CA SER A 4 16.21 -7.03 -15.07
C SER A 4 15.69 -7.96 -13.97
N ILE A 5 14.79 -8.91 -14.28
CA ILE A 5 14.43 -9.99 -13.33
C ILE A 5 15.68 -10.84 -12.99
N GLY A 6 16.67 -10.89 -13.89
CA GLY A 6 17.95 -11.54 -13.67
C GLY A 6 18.85 -10.87 -12.62
N GLN A 7 18.48 -9.70 -12.09
CA GLN A 7 19.22 -9.00 -11.02
C GLN A 7 18.48 -9.14 -9.67
N PRO A 8 18.91 -10.06 -8.78
CA PRO A 8 18.18 -10.37 -7.55
C PRO A 8 17.97 -9.17 -6.64
N LEU A 9 18.93 -8.23 -6.62
CA LEU A 9 18.86 -7.06 -5.76
C LEU A 9 17.78 -6.06 -6.21
N PHE A 10 17.53 -5.94 -7.52
CA PHE A 10 16.45 -5.12 -8.06
C PHE A 10 15.09 -5.68 -7.70
N VAL A 11 14.93 -6.99 -7.85
CA VAL A 11 13.70 -7.70 -7.48
C VAL A 11 13.44 -7.57 -5.98
N LEU A 12 14.46 -7.80 -5.16
CA LEU A 12 14.37 -7.63 -3.71
C LEU A 12 13.97 -6.20 -3.33
N GLY A 13 14.62 -5.20 -3.92
CA GLY A 13 14.32 -3.79 -3.69
C GLY A 13 12.88 -3.41 -4.05
N ALA A 14 12.40 -3.87 -5.20
CA ALA A 14 11.02 -3.65 -5.64
C ALA A 14 10.01 -4.27 -4.67
N LEU A 15 10.24 -5.51 -4.21
CA LEU A 15 9.39 -6.20 -3.25
C LEU A 15 9.38 -5.49 -1.89
N VAL A 16 10.55 -5.09 -1.37
CA VAL A 16 10.65 -4.37 -0.10
C VAL A 16 9.93 -3.03 -0.16
N ALA A 17 10.14 -2.26 -1.23
CA ALA A 17 9.47 -0.98 -1.41
C ALA A 17 7.95 -1.16 -1.48
N ALA A 18 7.45 -2.07 -2.32
CA ALA A 18 6.03 -2.34 -2.49
C ALA A 18 5.36 -2.84 -1.20
N ALA A 19 6.02 -3.73 -0.45
CA ALA A 19 5.53 -4.23 0.83
C ALA A 19 5.44 -3.14 1.90
N ALA A 20 6.42 -2.23 1.94
CA ALA A 20 6.43 -1.12 2.90
C ALA A 20 5.31 -0.11 2.61
N VAL A 21 5.20 0.35 1.35
CA VAL A 21 4.18 1.36 0.96
C VAL A 21 2.77 0.82 1.08
N SER A 22 2.55 -0.45 0.71
CA SER A 22 1.24 -1.07 0.83
C SER A 22 0.80 -1.22 2.29
N ARG A 23 1.69 -1.57 3.23
CA ARG A 23 1.38 -1.65 4.66
C ARG A 23 1.02 -0.30 5.28
N ALA A 24 1.64 0.79 4.84
CA ALA A 24 1.30 2.13 5.33
C ALA A 24 -0.14 2.55 4.99
N THR A 25 -0.78 1.93 3.99
CA THR A 25 -2.17 2.22 3.65
C THR A 25 -3.16 1.78 4.73
N MET A 26 -2.87 0.70 5.46
CA MET A 26 -3.78 0.15 6.48
C MET A 26 -4.14 1.14 7.60
N PRO A 27 -3.18 1.74 8.34
CA PRO A 27 -3.52 2.69 9.40
C PRO A 27 -4.22 3.95 8.85
N LEU A 28 -3.91 4.37 7.62
CA LEU A 28 -4.60 5.49 6.96
C LEU A 28 -6.07 5.13 6.68
N LEU A 29 -6.33 3.95 6.11
CA LEU A 29 -7.70 3.49 5.84
C LEU A 29 -8.53 3.32 7.11
N ILE A 30 -7.92 2.83 8.21
CA ILE A 30 -8.58 2.74 9.51
C ILE A 30 -8.89 4.15 10.06
N SER A 31 -7.94 5.08 9.97
CA SER A 31 -8.10 6.42 10.54
C SER A 31 -9.15 7.28 9.80
N PHE A 32 -9.22 7.16 8.47
CA PHE A 32 -10.17 7.90 7.64
C PHE A 32 -11.47 7.14 7.33
N GLY A 33 -11.51 5.83 7.57
CA GLY A 33 -12.65 4.98 7.30
C GLY A 33 -13.61 4.84 8.49
N ARG A 34 -14.66 4.05 8.27
CA ARG A 34 -15.58 3.58 9.32
C ARG A 34 -15.72 2.05 9.18
N PRO A 35 -15.75 1.30 10.29
CA PRO A 35 -15.96 -0.15 10.23
C PRO A 35 -17.37 -0.48 9.73
N ALA A 36 -17.52 -1.57 8.99
CA ALA A 36 -18.79 -1.98 8.37
C ALA A 36 -19.85 -2.48 9.39
N LYS A 37 -19.41 -3.06 10.51
CA LYS A 37 -20.29 -3.53 11.60
C LYS A 37 -19.75 -3.10 12.95
N ALA A 38 -20.62 -2.61 13.82
CA ALA A 38 -20.30 -2.37 15.23
C ALA A 38 -19.96 -3.71 15.90
N GLY A 39 -18.73 -3.85 16.43
CA GLY A 39 -18.28 -5.06 17.14
C GLY A 39 -17.55 -6.12 16.31
N GLY A 40 -17.27 -5.90 15.02
CA GLY A 40 -16.34 -6.77 14.26
C GLY A 40 -14.89 -6.60 14.73
N LEU A 41 -14.00 -7.56 14.42
CA LEU A 41 -12.56 -7.50 14.76
C LEU A 41 -11.88 -6.19 14.32
N GLY A 42 -12.34 -5.58 13.22
CA GLY A 42 -11.86 -4.28 12.75
C GLY A 42 -12.31 -3.08 13.60
N ALA A 43 -13.35 -3.22 14.40
CA ALA A 43 -13.80 -2.22 15.38
C ALA A 43 -13.02 -2.31 16.70
N THR A 44 -12.51 -3.51 17.05
CA THR A 44 -11.70 -3.73 18.26
C THR A 44 -10.23 -3.39 18.08
N ALA A 45 -9.76 -3.22 16.84
CA ALA A 45 -8.37 -2.85 16.52
C ALA A 45 -7.98 -1.42 16.94
N GLY A 46 -8.93 -0.61 17.41
CA GLY A 46 -8.71 0.78 17.78
C GLY A 46 -8.52 1.71 16.57
N LYS A 47 -8.45 3.03 16.84
CA LYS A 47 -8.24 4.05 15.81
C LYS A 47 -6.81 4.61 15.94
N PRO A 48 -5.93 4.41 14.94
CA PRO A 48 -4.58 4.98 14.96
C PRO A 48 -4.62 6.50 15.08
N SER A 49 -3.75 7.06 15.91
CA SER A 49 -3.60 8.52 16.00
C SER A 49 -2.97 9.08 14.72
N ALA A 50 -3.15 10.38 14.47
CA ALA A 50 -2.54 11.06 13.34
C ALA A 50 -1.00 10.91 13.34
N GLY A 51 -0.38 10.91 14.52
CA GLY A 51 1.06 10.67 14.68
C GLY A 51 1.47 9.27 14.22
N VAL A 52 0.71 8.23 14.57
CA VAL A 52 0.96 6.86 14.11
C VAL A 52 0.82 6.75 12.59
N CYS A 53 -0.22 7.35 12.02
CA CYS A 53 -0.39 7.41 10.56
C CYS A 53 0.77 8.13 9.87
N GLY A 54 1.20 9.27 10.42
CA GLY A 54 2.35 10.03 9.94
C GLY A 54 3.65 9.22 9.98
N CYS A 55 3.95 8.58 11.11
CA CYS A 55 5.12 7.73 11.26
C CYS A 55 5.10 6.54 10.30
N ALA A 56 3.95 5.87 10.12
CA ALA A 56 3.81 4.76 9.18
C ALA A 56 4.08 5.20 7.73
N PHE A 57 3.52 6.35 7.33
CA PHE A 57 3.75 6.92 6.00
C PHE A 57 5.20 7.34 5.79
N LEU A 58 5.79 8.06 6.76
CA LEU A 58 7.19 8.50 6.69
C LEU A 58 8.15 7.31 6.61
N LEU A 59 7.94 6.27 7.43
CA LEU A 59 8.75 5.07 7.41
C LEU A 59 8.66 4.35 6.06
N ALA A 60 7.44 4.20 5.52
CA ALA A 60 7.26 3.60 4.20
C ALA A 60 7.88 4.42 3.07
N ALA A 61 7.79 5.76 3.13
CA ALA A 61 8.41 6.63 2.15
C ALA A 61 9.95 6.55 2.19
N VAL A 62 10.55 6.51 3.39
CA VAL A 62 12.00 6.32 3.56
C VAL A 62 12.44 4.96 3.03
N ILE A 63 11.72 3.89 3.37
CA ILE A 63 12.02 2.54 2.86
C ILE A 63 11.90 2.50 1.33
N ALA A 64 10.85 3.08 0.75
CA ALA A 64 10.67 3.14 -0.69
C ALA A 64 11.79 3.95 -1.37
N ALA A 65 12.19 5.09 -0.81
CA ALA A 65 13.26 5.92 -1.36
C ALA A 65 14.62 5.21 -1.37
N ILE A 66 14.88 4.34 -0.40
CA ILE A 66 16.15 3.58 -0.29
C ILE A 66 16.11 2.29 -1.11
N ALA A 67 15.00 1.54 -1.05
CA ALA A 67 14.93 0.19 -1.60
C ALA A 67 14.40 0.14 -3.04
N SER A 68 13.58 1.11 -3.45
CA SER A 68 12.95 1.06 -4.77
C SER A 68 14.01 1.28 -5.86
N PRO A 69 14.08 0.38 -6.86
CA PRO A 69 15.04 0.53 -7.96
C PRO A 69 14.72 1.71 -8.88
N ALA A 70 13.45 2.13 -8.97
CA ALA A 70 12.99 3.27 -9.75
C ALA A 70 11.58 3.70 -9.35
N GLY A 71 11.23 4.96 -9.57
CA GLY A 71 9.84 5.44 -9.48
C GLY A 71 9.23 5.42 -8.07
N TRP A 72 10.05 5.61 -7.02
CA TRP A 72 9.60 5.50 -5.62
C TRP A 72 8.46 6.45 -5.25
N LEU A 73 8.40 7.66 -5.83
CA LEU A 73 7.31 8.60 -5.58
C LEU A 73 6.02 8.15 -6.26
N GLN A 74 6.13 7.65 -7.49
CA GLN A 74 5.01 7.13 -8.28
C GLN A 74 4.45 5.86 -7.65
N CYS A 75 5.28 5.00 -7.07
CA CYS A 75 4.82 3.78 -6.40
C CYS A 75 4.00 4.11 -5.14
N LEU A 76 4.34 5.17 -4.38
CA LEU A 76 3.53 5.66 -3.26
C LEU A 76 2.14 6.11 -3.73
N VAL A 77 2.08 6.90 -4.81
CA VAL A 77 0.82 7.39 -5.38
C VAL A 77 -0.04 6.23 -5.89
N ALA A 78 0.58 5.25 -6.56
CA ALA A 78 -0.11 4.08 -7.08
C ALA A 78 -0.65 3.17 -5.97
N ALA A 79 0.13 2.94 -4.91
CA ALA A 79 -0.31 2.21 -3.73
C ALA A 79 -1.52 2.90 -3.07
N ALA A 80 -1.47 4.23 -2.92
CA ALA A 80 -2.58 5.00 -2.38
C ALA A 80 -3.83 4.89 -3.27
N ALA A 81 -3.68 4.93 -4.60
CA ALA A 81 -4.79 4.75 -5.55
C ALA A 81 -5.41 3.36 -5.45
N GLY A 82 -4.60 2.29 -5.40
CA GLY A 82 -5.08 0.92 -5.24
C GLY A 82 -5.83 0.69 -3.93
N ALA A 83 -5.28 1.21 -2.82
CA ALA A 83 -5.96 1.16 -1.52
C ALA A 83 -7.27 1.97 -1.51
N ALA A 84 -7.26 3.16 -2.11
CA ALA A 84 -8.44 4.02 -2.20
C ALA A 84 -9.56 3.39 -3.05
N LEU A 85 -9.22 2.68 -4.13
CA LEU A 85 -10.16 1.93 -4.95
C LEU A 85 -10.93 0.88 -4.13
N ILE A 86 -10.20 0.06 -3.37
CA ILE A 86 -10.82 -0.96 -2.51
C ILE A 86 -11.60 -0.34 -1.36
N ALA A 87 -11.08 0.72 -0.74
CA ALA A 87 -11.79 1.44 0.32
C ALA A 87 -13.10 2.06 -0.19
N TRP A 88 -13.09 2.64 -1.39
CA TRP A 88 -14.29 3.18 -2.03
C TRP A 88 -15.30 2.06 -2.34
N PHE A 89 -14.83 0.95 -2.90
CA PHE A 89 -15.67 -0.21 -3.19
C PHE A 89 -16.33 -0.74 -1.92
N ALA A 90 -15.57 -0.90 -0.83
CA ALA A 90 -16.07 -1.39 0.44
C ALA A 90 -17.06 -0.42 1.09
N ARG A 91 -16.80 0.90 1.03
CA ARG A 91 -17.76 1.90 1.53
C ARG A 91 -19.10 1.84 0.79
N ARG A 92 -19.08 1.66 -0.54
CA ARG A 92 -20.31 1.61 -1.35
C ARG A 92 -21.09 0.31 -1.21
N ASN A 93 -20.40 -0.82 -1.14
CA ASN A 93 -21.06 -2.13 -1.19
C ASN A 93 -21.24 -2.79 0.17
N LEU A 94 -20.37 -2.48 1.15
CA LEU A 94 -20.33 -3.12 2.46
C LEU A 94 -20.62 -2.16 3.62
N GLY A 95 -20.76 -0.86 3.34
CA GLY A 95 -21.00 0.18 4.36
C GLY A 95 -19.77 0.58 5.18
N GLY A 96 -18.57 0.07 4.87
CA GLY A 96 -17.34 0.36 5.62
C GLY A 96 -16.26 -0.68 5.40
N TYR A 97 -15.20 -0.66 6.23
CA TYR A 97 -14.13 -1.66 6.18
C TYR A 97 -14.35 -2.82 7.16
N THR A 98 -13.86 -4.00 6.78
CA THR A 98 -13.62 -5.16 7.66
C THR A 98 -12.13 -5.49 7.67
N GLY A 99 -11.69 -6.49 8.45
CA GLY A 99 -10.31 -6.98 8.38
C GLY A 99 -9.92 -7.44 6.98
N ASP A 100 -10.80 -8.19 6.31
CA ASP A 100 -10.58 -8.68 4.94
C ASP A 100 -10.46 -7.55 3.93
N VAL A 101 -11.27 -6.48 4.06
CA VAL A 101 -11.19 -5.30 3.20
C VAL A 101 -9.83 -4.61 3.34
N LEU A 102 -9.29 -4.50 4.56
CA LEU A 102 -7.97 -3.89 4.78
C LEU A 102 -6.87 -4.75 4.16
N GLY A 103 -6.95 -6.08 4.31
CA GLY A 103 -6.04 -7.01 3.66
C GLY A 103 -6.09 -6.92 2.13
N ALA A 104 -7.29 -6.92 1.55
CA ALA A 104 -7.50 -6.74 0.12
C ALA A 104 -6.97 -5.39 -0.38
N ALA A 105 -7.20 -4.30 0.37
CA ALA A 105 -6.69 -2.99 0.01
C ALA A 105 -5.15 -2.95 0.02
N GLN A 106 -4.51 -3.60 0.99
CA GLN A 106 -3.05 -3.71 1.03
C GLN A 106 -2.51 -4.52 -0.16
N GLN A 107 -3.11 -5.66 -0.49
CA GLN A 107 -2.69 -6.48 -1.63
C GLN A 107 -2.84 -5.73 -2.96
N VAL A 108 -3.95 -5.02 -3.17
CA VAL A 108 -4.15 -4.23 -4.39
C VAL A 108 -3.19 -3.04 -4.46
N ALA A 109 -2.92 -2.38 -3.33
CA ALA A 109 -1.91 -1.34 -3.25
C ALA A 109 -0.51 -1.85 -3.60
N GLU A 110 -0.16 -3.04 -3.12
CA GLU A 110 1.12 -3.70 -3.43
C GLU A 110 1.25 -4.03 -4.92
N LEU A 111 0.20 -4.57 -5.54
CA LEU A 111 0.16 -4.83 -6.98
C LEU A 111 0.35 -3.54 -7.80
N PHE A 112 -0.36 -2.47 -7.45
CA PHE A 112 -0.22 -1.18 -8.14
C PHE A 112 1.20 -0.62 -8.02
N ALA A 113 1.79 -0.70 -6.82
CA ALA A 113 3.18 -0.28 -6.61
C ALA A 113 4.16 -1.11 -7.46
N LEU A 114 4.02 -2.44 -7.48
CA LEU A 114 4.87 -3.32 -8.27
C LEU A 114 4.72 -3.08 -9.78
N THR A 115 3.50 -2.86 -10.27
CA THR A 115 3.26 -2.53 -11.69
C THR A 115 3.97 -1.26 -12.10
N ILE A 116 3.92 -0.21 -11.26
CA ILE A 116 4.62 1.04 -11.52
C ILE A 116 6.14 0.87 -11.46
N ILE A 117 6.67 0.19 -10.44
CA ILE A 117 8.10 -0.07 -10.36
C ILE A 117 8.56 -0.84 -11.61
N ALA A 118 7.80 -1.86 -12.02
CA ALA A 118 8.10 -2.65 -13.21
C ALA A 118 8.03 -1.83 -14.51
N SER A 119 7.10 -0.86 -14.63
CA SER A 119 7.01 0.01 -15.82
C SER A 119 8.22 0.94 -15.93
N PHE A 120 8.65 1.55 -14.82
CA PHE A 120 9.85 2.40 -14.84
C PHE A 120 11.13 1.63 -15.16
N ILE A 121 11.24 0.39 -14.69
CA ILE A 121 12.35 -0.50 -15.06
C ILE A 121 12.28 -0.88 -16.55
N ALA A 122 11.07 -0.96 -17.14
CA ALA A 122 10.92 -1.24 -18.56
C ALA A 122 11.41 -0.10 -19.45
N GLU A 123 11.23 1.15 -19.03
CA GLU A 123 11.66 2.34 -19.78
C GLU A 123 13.16 2.63 -19.64
N ALA A 124 13.78 2.17 -18.55
CA ALA A 124 15.19 2.45 -18.24
C ALA A 124 16.21 1.50 -18.90
N GLY A 125 15.78 0.45 -19.60
CA GLY A 125 16.66 -0.55 -20.23
C GLY A 125 16.24 -0.87 -21.64
#